data_AF-A0A9D9D3E4-F1
#
_entry.id   AF-A0A9D9D3E4-F1
#
_cell.length_a   1.000
_cell.length_b   1.000
_cell.length_c   1.000
_cell.angle_alpha   90.00
_cell.angle_beta   90.00
_cell.angle_gamma   90.00
#
_symmetry.space_group_name_H-M   'P 1'
#
loop_
_entity.id
_entity.type
_entity.pdbx_description
1 polymer ?
#
loop_
_entity_poly.entity_id
_entity_poly.type
_entity_poly.pdbx_seq_one_letter_code
_entity_poly.pdbx_strand_id
1 'polypeptide(L)'
;MERISLEEVFKIAIEIERNGQRFYRNYAEKNDDEKIKEVFNNLADMESDHERAFIEMKNRLVTDYDRIEADTEGLLNAYIKAFAGGYIFTSDDKIVEAGSPDDILKYAIGKEKDSISYYLAVKEFVVGEDNKDKVDRIIKEEMKHIIILSDLIASY
;
A
#
# COMPACT_ATOMS: atom_id res chain seq x y z
N MET A 1 16.19 21.78 0.85
CA MET A 1 15.69 20.43 0.56
C MET A 1 14.32 20.59 -0.07
N GLU A 2 14.09 20.04 -1.27
CA GLU A 2 12.84 20.23 -2.01
C GLU A 2 11.67 19.56 -1.26
N ARG A 3 10.49 20.21 -1.21
CA ARG A 3 9.29 19.65 -0.56
C ARG A 3 8.61 18.65 -1.49
N ILE A 4 8.16 17.52 -0.97
CA ILE A 4 7.33 16.59 -1.74
C ILE A 4 5.95 17.22 -2.01
N SER A 5 5.47 17.08 -3.23
CA SER A 5 4.13 17.51 -3.61
C SER A 5 3.08 16.46 -3.19
N LEU A 6 1.84 16.91 -2.97
CA LEU A 6 0.74 15.98 -2.71
C LEU A 6 0.52 15.03 -3.90
N GLU A 7 0.78 15.49 -5.12
CA GLU A 7 0.74 14.64 -6.31
C GLU A 7 1.76 13.49 -6.23
N GLU A 8 2.98 13.76 -5.77
CA GLU A 8 4.00 12.72 -5.56
C GLU A 8 3.61 11.76 -4.44
N VAL A 9 3.06 12.25 -3.33
CA VAL A 9 2.53 11.41 -2.24
C VAL A 9 1.51 10.40 -2.78
N PHE A 10 0.55 10.86 -3.57
CA PHE A 10 -0.43 9.96 -4.18
C PHE A 10 0.17 9.04 -5.25
N LYS A 11 1.14 9.51 -6.05
CA LYS A 11 1.85 8.64 -7.01
C LYS A 11 2.52 7.47 -6.29
N ILE A 12 3.16 7.72 -5.15
CA ILE A 12 3.78 6.67 -4.36
C ILE A 12 2.72 5.70 -3.85
N ALA A 13 1.61 6.18 -3.27
CA ALA A 13 0.52 5.30 -2.82
C ALA A 13 -0.01 4.41 -3.97
N ILE A 14 -0.22 4.98 -5.16
CA ILE A 14 -0.65 4.23 -6.35
C ILE A 14 0.37 3.13 -6.73
N GLU A 15 1.67 3.45 -6.68
CA GLU A 15 2.71 2.45 -6.99
C GLU A 15 2.79 1.36 -5.91
N ILE A 16 2.50 1.66 -4.65
CA ILE A 16 2.40 0.65 -3.58
C ILE A 16 1.30 -0.37 -3.91
N GLU A 17 0.09 0.10 -4.20
CA GLU A 17 -1.05 -0.78 -4.55
C GLU A 17 -0.77 -1.61 -5.81
N ARG A 18 -0.14 -1.01 -6.82
CA ARG A 18 0.29 -1.74 -8.02
C ARG A 18 1.32 -2.82 -7.71
N ASN A 19 2.21 -2.57 -6.75
CA ASN A 19 3.19 -3.57 -6.33
C ASN A 19 2.50 -4.70 -5.57
N GLY A 20 1.57 -4.39 -4.66
CA GLY A 20 0.74 -5.36 -3.95
C GLY A 20 -0.05 -6.26 -4.91
N GLN A 21 -0.75 -5.65 -5.87
CA GLN A 21 -1.47 -6.36 -6.93
C GLN A 21 -0.56 -7.34 -7.69
N ARG A 22 0.60 -6.87 -8.18
CA ARG A 22 1.53 -7.72 -8.94
C ARG A 22 2.07 -8.86 -8.09
N PHE A 23 2.44 -8.58 -6.84
CA PHE A 23 2.92 -9.59 -5.90
C PHE A 23 1.87 -10.68 -5.68
N TYR A 24 0.63 -10.29 -5.37
CA TYR A 24 -0.44 -11.23 -5.10
C TYR A 24 -0.85 -12.04 -6.33
N ARG A 25 -0.94 -11.44 -7.52
CA ARG A 25 -1.18 -12.18 -8.78
C ARG A 25 -0.06 -13.17 -9.07
N ASN A 26 1.20 -12.76 -8.96
CA ASN A 26 2.35 -13.62 -9.24
C ASN A 26 2.38 -14.84 -8.30
N TYR A 27 2.10 -14.64 -7.00
CA TYR A 27 2.03 -15.77 -6.07
C TYR A 27 0.83 -16.69 -6.34
N ALA A 28 -0.34 -16.13 -6.68
CA ALA A 28 -1.49 -16.94 -7.06
C ALA A 28 -1.21 -17.79 -8.30
N GLU A 29 -0.60 -17.23 -9.34
CA GLU A 29 -0.26 -17.95 -10.58
C GLU A 29 0.71 -19.13 -10.37
N LYS A 30 1.59 -19.03 -9.37
CA LYS A 30 2.63 -20.03 -9.08
C LYS A 30 2.23 -21.08 -8.05
N ASN A 31 1.07 -20.92 -7.41
CA ASN A 31 0.57 -21.89 -6.44
C ASN A 31 -0.31 -22.93 -7.13
N ASP A 32 -0.32 -24.18 -6.66
CA ASP A 32 -1.21 -25.23 -7.18
C ASP A 32 -2.49 -25.39 -6.34
N ASP A 33 -2.52 -24.85 -5.12
CA ASP A 33 -3.66 -24.94 -4.22
C ASP A 33 -4.74 -23.90 -4.61
N GLU A 34 -5.89 -24.38 -5.06
CA GLU A 34 -7.01 -23.54 -5.51
C GLU A 34 -7.52 -22.57 -4.43
N LYS A 35 -7.47 -22.95 -3.14
CA LYS A 35 -7.87 -22.06 -2.06
C LYS A 35 -6.87 -20.91 -1.91
N ILE A 36 -5.58 -21.20 -2.04
CA ILE A 36 -4.53 -20.16 -1.99
C ILE A 36 -4.65 -19.23 -3.18
N LYS A 37 -4.84 -19.79 -4.38
CA LYS A 37 -5.09 -18.99 -5.59
C LYS A 37 -6.25 -18.03 -5.40
N GLU A 38 -7.37 -18.52 -4.88
CA GLU A 38 -8.57 -17.71 -4.66
C GLU A 38 -8.30 -16.56 -3.69
N VAL A 39 -7.70 -16.84 -2.53
CA VAL A 39 -7.38 -15.83 -1.52
C VAL A 39 -6.46 -14.74 -2.08
N PHE A 40 -5.37 -15.12 -2.74
CA PHE A 40 -4.41 -14.16 -3.28
C PHE A 40 -4.96 -13.39 -4.49
N ASN A 41 -5.79 -13.99 -5.32
CA ASN A 41 -6.48 -13.26 -6.37
C ASN A 41 -7.46 -12.24 -5.81
N ASN A 42 -8.20 -12.59 -4.75
CA ASN A 42 -9.11 -11.67 -4.08
C ASN A 42 -8.36 -10.50 -3.44
N LEU A 43 -7.21 -10.74 -2.80
CA LEU A 43 -6.35 -9.67 -2.28
C LEU A 43 -5.89 -8.75 -3.42
N ALA A 44 -5.40 -9.30 -4.53
CA ALA A 44 -5.01 -8.50 -5.69
C ALA A 44 -6.16 -7.65 -6.28
N ASP A 45 -7.40 -8.14 -6.24
CA ASP A 45 -8.57 -7.37 -6.63
C ASP A 45 -8.85 -6.21 -5.66
N MET A 46 -8.67 -6.41 -4.35
CA MET A 46 -8.79 -5.35 -3.34
C MET A 46 -7.73 -4.26 -3.53
N GLU A 47 -6.46 -4.63 -3.78
CA GLU A 47 -5.39 -3.66 -4.13
C GLU A 47 -5.75 -2.84 -5.38
N SER A 48 -6.44 -3.45 -6.35
CA SER A 48 -6.90 -2.75 -7.55
C SER A 48 -7.98 -1.70 -7.23
N ASP A 49 -8.81 -1.95 -6.23
CA ASP A 49 -9.82 -1.01 -5.74
C ASP A 49 -9.16 0.17 -5.01
N HIS A 50 -8.15 -0.11 -4.20
CA HIS A 50 -7.34 0.90 -3.52
C HIS A 50 -6.57 1.78 -4.51
N GLU A 51 -5.93 1.20 -5.53
CA GLU A 51 -5.27 1.93 -6.61
C GLU A 51 -6.23 2.95 -7.24
N ARG A 52 -7.43 2.49 -7.61
CA ARG A 52 -8.47 3.35 -8.20
C ARG A 52 -8.88 4.47 -7.24
N ALA A 53 -9.05 4.17 -5.95
CA ALA A 53 -9.38 5.17 -4.95
C ALA A 53 -8.29 6.26 -4.83
N PHE A 54 -7.01 5.88 -4.83
CA PHE A 54 -5.89 6.83 -4.80
C PHE A 54 -5.79 7.65 -6.10
N ILE A 55 -6.03 7.05 -7.27
CA ILE A 55 -6.10 7.77 -8.56
C ILE A 55 -7.23 8.80 -8.53
N GLU A 56 -8.42 8.43 -8.03
CA GLU A 56 -9.55 9.34 -7.90
C GLU A 56 -9.24 10.50 -6.96
N MET A 57 -8.65 10.23 -5.79
CA MET A 57 -8.24 11.27 -4.84
C MET A 57 -7.23 12.21 -5.49
N LYS A 58 -6.20 11.66 -6.15
CA LYS A 58 -5.20 12.45 -6.89
C LYS A 58 -5.84 13.35 -7.95
N ASN A 59 -6.76 12.83 -8.77
CA ASN A 59 -7.39 13.58 -9.85
C ASN A 59 -8.33 14.69 -9.33
N ARG A 60 -8.84 14.58 -8.10
CA ARG A 60 -9.66 15.63 -7.47
C ARG A 60 -8.82 16.80 -6.94
N LEU A 61 -7.50 16.66 -6.87
CA LEU A 61 -6.59 17.72 -6.39
C LEU A 61 -6.33 18.84 -7.39
N VAL A 62 -7.11 18.94 -8.46
CA VAL A 62 -6.93 19.95 -9.51
C VAL A 62 -7.28 21.38 -9.02
N THR A 63 -7.72 21.58 -7.77
CA THR A 63 -8.25 22.87 -7.33
C THR A 63 -7.66 23.48 -6.06
N ASP A 64 -6.87 22.78 -5.24
CA ASP A 64 -6.33 23.34 -4.00
C ASP A 64 -4.80 23.37 -4.02
N TYR A 65 -4.28 24.52 -4.43
CA TYR A 65 -2.88 24.86 -4.30
C TYR A 65 -2.57 25.11 -2.81
N ASP A 66 -1.51 24.45 -2.32
CA ASP A 66 -0.79 24.72 -1.09
C ASP A 66 -1.59 24.76 0.22
N ARG A 67 -1.36 23.75 1.06
CA ARG A 67 -0.74 23.94 2.40
C ARG A 67 -0.53 22.59 3.08
N ILE A 68 0.71 22.08 3.00
CA ILE A 68 1.27 21.32 4.12
C ILE A 68 1.52 22.36 5.22
N GLU A 69 0.45 22.80 5.88
CA GLU A 69 0.54 23.81 6.96
C GLU A 69 1.14 23.20 8.24
N ALA A 70 1.12 21.87 8.35
CA ALA A 70 1.43 21.15 9.59
C ALA A 70 2.89 20.68 9.72
N ASP A 71 3.66 20.53 8.64
CA ASP A 71 5.04 20.01 8.72
C ASP A 71 6.06 21.15 8.90
N THR A 72 5.95 21.88 10.02
CA THR A 72 6.88 22.97 10.38
C THR A 72 8.32 22.48 10.56
N GLU A 73 8.50 21.20 10.92
CA GLU A 73 9.81 20.58 11.16
C GLU A 73 10.38 19.86 9.92
N GLY A 74 9.57 19.64 8.87
CA GLY A 74 9.97 18.93 7.66
C GLY A 74 10.12 17.41 7.84
N LEU A 75 9.72 16.88 9.01
CA LEU A 75 9.88 15.48 9.39
C LEU A 75 9.00 14.58 8.53
N LEU A 76 7.76 14.99 8.31
CA LEU A 76 6.79 14.20 7.55
C LEU A 76 7.19 14.11 6.07
N ASN A 77 7.69 15.22 5.50
CA ASN A 77 8.27 15.23 4.15
C ASN A 77 9.52 14.33 4.05
N ALA A 78 10.42 14.37 5.04
CA ALA A 78 11.60 13.50 5.06
C ALA A 78 11.21 12.01 5.19
N TYR A 79 10.21 11.71 6.01
CA TYR A 79 9.67 10.36 6.20
C TYR A 79 9.14 9.77 4.89
N ILE A 80 8.27 10.49 4.17
CA ILE A 80 7.74 10.01 2.88
C ILE A 80 8.85 9.78 1.85
N LYS A 81 9.85 10.66 1.81
CA LYS A 81 10.99 10.50 0.88
C LYS A 81 11.82 9.26 1.21
N ALA A 82 12.06 8.99 2.49
CA ALA A 82 12.73 7.77 2.92
C ALA A 82 11.92 6.53 2.55
N PHE A 83 10.60 6.56 2.74
CA PHE A 83 9.69 5.48 2.33
C PHE A 83 9.71 5.25 0.82
N ALA A 84 9.60 6.31 0.01
CA ALA A 84 9.60 6.20 -1.45
C ALA A 84 10.87 5.53 -2.00
N GLY A 85 12.04 5.83 -1.42
CA GLY A 85 13.31 5.25 -1.85
C GLY A 85 13.51 3.79 -1.47
N GLY A 86 12.93 3.33 -0.35
CA GLY A 86 13.09 1.95 0.14
C GLY A 86 11.99 0.99 -0.32
N TYR A 87 10.74 1.46 -0.36
CA TYR A 87 9.56 0.62 -0.49
C TYR A 87 9.11 0.39 -1.95
N ILE A 88 9.37 1.35 -2.84
CA ILE A 88 9.00 1.26 -4.27
C ILE A 88 9.97 0.34 -5.04
N PHE A 89 11.17 0.07 -4.50
CA PHE A 89 12.25 -0.62 -5.21
C PHE A 89 12.50 -2.07 -4.74
N THR A 90 11.51 -2.75 -4.14
CA THR A 90 11.66 -4.16 -3.76
C THR A 90 11.38 -5.08 -4.95
N SER A 91 12.34 -5.98 -5.27
CA SER A 91 12.14 -7.01 -6.29
C SER A 91 11.34 -8.19 -5.71
N ASP A 92 10.02 -8.02 -5.69
CA ASP A 92 9.06 -9.00 -5.16
C ASP A 92 9.16 -10.37 -5.86
N ASP A 93 9.60 -10.41 -7.12
CA ASP A 93 9.76 -11.65 -7.90
C ASP A 93 10.72 -12.65 -7.25
N LYS A 94 11.79 -12.17 -6.60
CA LYS A 94 12.81 -13.04 -6.00
C LYS A 94 12.28 -13.83 -4.81
N ILE A 95 11.40 -13.22 -3.99
CA ILE A 95 10.84 -13.93 -2.84
C ILE A 95 9.75 -14.90 -3.27
N VAL A 96 8.97 -14.56 -4.29
CA VAL A 96 7.97 -15.46 -4.86
C VAL A 96 8.63 -16.68 -5.51
N GLU A 97 9.82 -16.53 -6.10
CA GLU A 97 10.55 -17.63 -6.74
C GLU A 97 11.28 -18.57 -5.78
N ALA A 98 11.75 -18.06 -4.63
CA ALA A 98 12.66 -18.80 -3.75
C ALA A 98 12.14 -19.02 -2.32
N GLY A 99 11.06 -18.34 -1.92
CA GLY A 99 10.51 -18.40 -0.58
C GLY A 99 9.63 -19.63 -0.34
N SER A 100 9.62 -20.11 0.90
CA SER A 100 8.57 -21.05 1.34
C SER A 100 7.21 -20.35 1.45
N PRO A 101 6.07 -21.07 1.48
CA PRO A 101 4.77 -20.46 1.71
C PRO A 101 4.72 -19.56 2.97
N ASP A 102 5.35 -19.99 4.06
CA ASP A 102 5.45 -19.22 5.30
C ASP A 102 6.29 -17.93 5.12
N ASP A 103 7.41 -18.00 4.39
CA ASP A 103 8.22 -16.81 4.09
C ASP A 103 7.44 -15.79 3.26
N ILE A 104 6.66 -16.28 2.28
CA ILE A 104 5.87 -15.44 1.39
C ILE A 104 4.72 -14.77 2.15
N LEU A 105 4.04 -15.48 3.05
CA LEU A 105 2.99 -14.91 3.88
C LEU A 105 3.54 -13.90 4.90
N LYS A 106 4.68 -14.19 5.53
CA LYS A 106 5.36 -13.24 6.42
C LYS A 106 5.79 -11.98 5.68
N TYR A 107 6.27 -12.14 4.44
CA TYR A 107 6.61 -11.02 3.58
C TYR A 107 5.38 -10.19 3.22
N ALA A 108 4.28 -10.83 2.81
CA ALA A 108 3.00 -10.17 2.51
C ALA A 108 2.52 -9.34 3.70
N ILE A 109 2.51 -9.92 4.91
CA ILE A 109 2.14 -9.20 6.15
C ILE A 109 3.09 -8.00 6.40
N GLY A 110 4.37 -8.14 6.09
CA GLY A 110 5.34 -7.04 6.16
C GLY A 110 4.95 -5.89 5.23
N LYS A 111 4.59 -6.21 3.99
CA LYS A 111 4.14 -5.23 2.99
C LYS A 111 2.89 -4.50 3.49
N GLU A 112 1.86 -5.20 3.97
CA GLU A 112 0.65 -4.51 4.44
C GLU A 112 0.92 -3.59 5.65
N LYS A 113 1.84 -3.96 6.54
CA LYS A 113 2.26 -3.08 7.65
C LYS A 113 2.96 -1.82 7.16
N ASP A 114 3.80 -1.95 6.15
CA ASP A 114 4.51 -0.83 5.55
C ASP A 114 3.54 0.08 4.77
N SER A 115 2.58 -0.50 4.04
CA SER A 115 1.48 0.21 3.38
C SER A 115 0.64 1.00 4.38
N ILE A 116 0.21 0.38 5.49
CA ILE A 116 -0.51 1.07 6.58
C ILE A 116 0.31 2.23 7.14
N SER A 117 1.60 2.03 7.39
CA SER A 117 2.49 3.07 7.92
C SER A 117 2.59 4.26 6.96
N TYR A 118 2.67 3.97 5.66
CA TYR A 118 2.65 4.98 4.62
C TYR A 118 1.31 5.73 4.58
N TYR A 119 0.18 5.03 4.62
CA TYR A 119 -1.15 5.64 4.53
C TYR A 119 -1.51 6.48 5.75
N LEU A 120 -1.01 6.12 6.94
CA LEU A 120 -1.10 6.98 8.12
C LEU A 120 -0.39 8.32 7.88
N ALA A 121 0.79 8.30 7.25
CA ALA A 121 1.47 9.54 6.88
C ALA A 121 0.70 10.31 5.79
N VAL A 122 0.18 9.63 4.75
CA VAL A 122 -0.66 10.24 3.70
C VAL A 122 -1.87 10.96 4.30
N LYS A 123 -2.52 10.36 5.31
CA LYS A 123 -3.67 10.95 6.00
C LYS A 123 -3.37 12.33 6.60
N GLU A 124 -2.14 12.54 7.07
CA GLU A 124 -1.68 13.82 7.61
C GLU A 124 -1.41 14.86 6.51
N PHE A 125 -1.18 14.43 5.26
CA PHE A 125 -1.02 15.33 4.11
C PHE A 125 -2.35 15.75 3.47
N VAL A 126 -3.37 14.90 3.51
CA VAL A 126 -4.62 15.17 2.81
C VAL A 126 -5.47 16.19 3.57
N VAL A 127 -5.96 17.18 2.83
CA VAL A 127 -6.89 18.19 3.34
C VAL A 127 -8.33 17.76 3.04
N GLY A 128 -9.24 18.08 3.96
CA GLY A 128 -10.66 17.76 3.87
C GLY A 128 -11.01 16.40 4.49
N GLU A 129 -12.10 16.40 5.27
CA GLU A 129 -12.53 15.22 6.03
C GLU A 129 -12.88 14.04 5.10
N ASP A 130 -13.49 14.32 3.94
CA ASP A 130 -13.85 13.30 2.96
C ASP A 130 -12.63 12.51 2.44
N ASN A 131 -11.48 13.17 2.24
CA ASN A 131 -10.26 12.49 1.80
C ASN A 131 -9.62 11.71 2.94
N LYS A 132 -9.63 12.25 4.17
CA LYS A 132 -9.16 11.55 5.37
C LYS A 132 -9.97 10.28 5.63
N ASP A 133 -11.30 10.36 5.51
CA ASP A 133 -12.20 9.23 5.65
C ASP A 133 -11.95 8.14 4.62
N LYS A 134 -11.61 8.51 3.38
CA LYS A 134 -11.25 7.54 2.33
C LYS A 134 -9.94 6.83 2.65
N VAL A 135 -8.90 7.59 3.04
CA VAL A 135 -7.61 6.99 3.46
C VAL A 135 -7.82 6.08 4.67
N ASP A 136 -8.64 6.48 5.64
CA ASP A 136 -8.97 5.65 6.81
C ASP A 136 -9.69 4.35 6.46
N ARG A 137 -10.52 4.35 5.41
CA ARG A 137 -11.15 3.12 4.93
C ARG A 137 -10.11 2.18 4.34
N ILE A 138 -9.21 2.68 3.49
CA ILE A 138 -8.13 1.88 2.91
C ILE A 138 -7.26 1.29 4.03
N ILE A 139 -6.83 2.09 5.00
CA ILE A 139 -6.07 1.59 6.17
C ILE A 139 -6.79 0.44 6.89
N LYS A 140 -8.12 0.52 7.06
CA LYS A 140 -8.90 -0.55 7.69
C LYS A 140 -8.99 -1.81 6.83
N GLU A 141 -9.04 -1.68 5.51
CA GLU A 141 -8.98 -2.83 4.61
C GLU A 141 -7.59 -3.49 4.64
N GLU A 142 -6.49 -2.72 4.65
CA GLU A 142 -5.14 -3.26 4.82
C GLU A 142 -4.97 -4.03 6.14
N MET A 143 -5.56 -3.52 7.22
CA MET A 143 -5.58 -4.24 8.49
C MET A 143 -6.33 -5.58 8.38
N LYS A 144 -7.37 -5.68 7.55
CA LYS A 144 -8.06 -6.94 7.27
C LYS A 144 -7.22 -7.86 6.39
N HIS A 145 -6.44 -7.34 5.45
CA HIS A 145 -5.50 -8.16 4.67
C HIS A 145 -4.52 -8.89 5.60
N ILE A 146 -3.97 -8.18 6.60
CA ILE A 146 -3.10 -8.78 7.62
C ILE A 146 -3.81 -9.90 8.38
N ILE A 147 -5.09 -9.72 8.74
CA ILE A 147 -5.88 -10.75 9.43
C ILE A 147 -6.02 -11.99 8.53
N ILE A 148 -6.43 -11.80 7.27
CA ILE A 148 -6.60 -12.88 6.29
C ILE A 148 -5.28 -13.66 6.11
N LEU A 149 -4.16 -12.95 5.93
CA LEU A 149 -2.84 -13.55 5.76
C LEU A 149 -2.38 -14.29 7.02
N SER A 150 -2.65 -13.74 8.21
CA SER A 150 -2.28 -14.35 9.48
C SER A 150 -3.07 -15.63 9.76
N ASP A 151 -4.37 -15.63 9.47
CA ASP A 151 -5.23 -16.81 9.58
C ASP A 151 -4.78 -17.90 8.61
N LEU A 152 -4.30 -17.50 7.43
CA LEU A 152 -3.76 -18.43 6.45
C LEU A 152 -2.46 -19.08 6.93
N ILE A 153 -1.52 -18.30 7.49
CA ILE A 153 -0.29 -18.83 8.12
C ILE A 153 -0.63 -19.87 9.21
N ALA A 154 -1.60 -19.56 10.07
CA ALA A 154 -1.97 -20.43 11.18
C ALA A 154 -2.71 -21.72 10.75
N SER A 155 -3.17 -21.78 9.50
CA SER A 155 -3.87 -22.92 8.92
C SER A 155 -2.94 -23.93 8.23
N TYR A 156 -1.64 -23.62 8.10
CA TYR A 156 -0.59 -24.53 7.65
C TYR A 156 -0.02 -25.36 8.80
#